data_AF-A0A6M8NR79-F1
#
_entry.id   AF-A0A6M8NR79-F1
#
_cell.length_a   1.000
_cell.length_b   1.000
_cell.length_c   1.000
_cell.angle_alpha   90.00
_cell.angle_beta   90.00
_cell.angle_gamma   90.00
#
_symmetry.space_group_name_H-M   'P 1'
#
loop_
_entity.id
_entity.type
_entity.pdbx_description
1 polymer ?
#
loop_
_entity_poly.entity_id
_entity_poly.type
_entity_poly.pdbx_seq_one_letter_code
_entity_poly.pdbx_strand_id
1 'polypeptide(L)'
;MNYILNKIIIYNYIYNNINYKKESFLSDLTLSIHSITRQFPLYILNKKKEVIGVKTTLRKINLNKFLYKLKKFTLIKLYNTSIFYKNIYNFDKNFNLNIILTNKSYFFEYFNYSIINYIYKFNIKLIFNKYISNIIKINYILNKLNFKL
;
A
#
# COMPACT_ATOMS: atom_id res chain seq x y z
N MET A 1 -25.76 -3.55 -3.09
CA MET A 1 -24.91 -3.12 -1.94
C MET A 1 -23.81 -2.19 -2.44
N ASN A 2 -23.81 -0.93 -2.00
CA ASN A 2 -22.71 -0.01 -2.30
C ASN A 2 -21.47 -0.39 -1.46
N TYR A 3 -20.45 -0.94 -2.11
CA TYR A 3 -19.16 -1.17 -1.46
C TYR A 3 -18.59 0.17 -0.99
N ILE A 4 -18.32 0.30 0.31
CA ILE A 4 -17.78 1.54 0.91
C ILE A 4 -16.42 1.87 0.30
N LEU A 5 -15.55 0.88 0.23
CA LEU A 5 -14.28 0.94 -0.45
C LEU A 5 -14.40 0.33 -1.86
N ASN A 6 -14.06 1.11 -2.88
CA ASN A 6 -14.18 0.70 -4.28
C ASN A 6 -12.95 -0.08 -4.75
N LYS A 7 -11.76 0.47 -4.49
CA LYS A 7 -10.48 -0.13 -4.90
C LYS A 7 -9.34 0.32 -3.99
N ILE A 8 -8.26 -0.44 -3.99
CA ILE A 8 -6.97 -0.04 -3.41
C ILE A 8 -5.97 0.09 -4.55
N ILE A 9 -5.22 1.18 -4.59
CA ILE A 9 -4.10 1.36 -5.50
C ILE A 9 -2.83 1.34 -4.67
N ILE A 10 -1.88 0.48 -5.03
CA ILE A 10 -0.56 0.44 -4.43
C ILE A 10 0.42 0.93 -5.49
N TYR A 11 1.25 1.90 -5.12
CA TYR A 11 2.21 2.53 -5.99
C TYR A 11 3.58 2.64 -5.31
N ASN A 12 4.63 2.24 -6.01
CA ASN A 12 6.00 2.49 -5.59
C ASN A 12 6.65 3.38 -6.64
N TYR A 13 7.02 4.59 -6.25
CA TYR A 13 7.88 5.44 -7.05
C TYR A 13 9.32 5.04 -6.79
N ILE A 14 10.03 4.62 -7.84
CA ILE A 14 11.39 4.06 -7.69
C ILE A 14 12.45 4.88 -8.37
N TYR A 15 12.10 5.82 -9.24
CA TYR A 15 13.06 6.57 -10.05
C TYR A 15 14.13 7.32 -9.23
N ASN A 16 13.82 7.71 -7.99
CA ASN A 16 14.76 8.38 -7.09
C ASN A 16 15.65 7.40 -6.29
N ASN A 17 15.45 6.09 -6.43
CA ASN A 17 16.27 5.09 -5.74
C ASN A 17 17.53 4.81 -6.58
N ILE A 18 18.72 4.86 -6.00
CA ILE A 18 19.99 4.61 -6.71
C ILE A 18 20.00 3.26 -7.45
N ASN A 19 19.24 2.27 -6.96
CA ASN A 19 19.19 0.93 -7.52
C ASN A 19 18.08 0.71 -8.57
N TYR A 20 17.32 1.74 -8.97
CA TYR A 20 16.11 1.55 -9.79
C TYR A 20 16.34 0.93 -11.17
N LYS A 21 17.56 1.03 -11.70
CA LYS A 21 17.98 0.39 -12.97
C LYS A 21 18.46 -1.05 -12.79
N LYS A 22 18.69 -1.52 -11.56
CA LYS A 22 19.17 -2.88 -11.30
C LYS A 22 18.03 -3.87 -11.47
N GLU A 23 18.25 -4.92 -12.26
CA GLU A 23 17.26 -5.98 -12.47
C GLU A 23 16.86 -6.68 -11.17
N SER A 24 17.83 -6.93 -10.28
CA SER A 24 17.57 -7.51 -8.96
C SER A 24 16.65 -6.65 -8.09
N PHE A 25 16.80 -5.32 -8.16
CA PHE A 25 15.91 -4.39 -7.45
C PHE A 25 14.46 -4.48 -7.99
N LEU A 26 14.29 -4.52 -9.31
CA LEU A 26 12.98 -4.65 -9.94
C LEU A 26 12.35 -6.02 -9.65
N SER A 27 13.13 -7.10 -9.67
CA SER A 27 12.70 -8.45 -9.32
C SER A 27 12.21 -8.52 -7.86
N ASP A 28 13.01 -8.04 -6.90
CA ASP A 28 12.66 -7.99 -5.47
C ASP A 28 11.37 -7.23 -5.24
N LEU A 29 11.23 -6.06 -5.87
CA LEU A 29 10.03 -5.23 -5.77
C LEU A 29 8.79 -5.95 -6.33
N THR A 30 8.97 -6.67 -7.44
CA THR A 30 7.90 -7.41 -8.13
C THR A 30 7.43 -8.59 -7.30
N LEU A 31 8.36 -9.41 -6.82
CA LEU A 31 8.11 -10.49 -5.86
C LEU A 31 7.43 -9.95 -4.61
N SER A 32 7.82 -8.75 -4.18
CA SER A 32 7.26 -8.16 -2.99
C SER A 32 5.80 -7.79 -3.14
N ILE A 33 5.50 -7.06 -4.21
CA ILE A 33 4.11 -6.71 -4.56
C ILE A 33 3.29 -7.97 -4.78
N HIS A 34 3.82 -8.95 -5.51
CA HIS A 34 3.10 -10.18 -5.79
C HIS A 34 2.78 -10.97 -4.50
N SER A 35 3.72 -11.07 -3.57
CA SER A 35 3.49 -11.77 -2.30
C SER A 35 2.42 -11.08 -1.44
N ILE A 36 2.46 -9.75 -1.39
CA ILE A 36 1.52 -8.94 -0.62
C ILE A 36 0.11 -8.99 -1.23
N THR A 37 0.03 -8.79 -2.54
CA THR A 37 -1.23 -8.51 -3.26
C THR A 37 -1.81 -9.71 -3.99
N ARG A 38 -1.02 -10.77 -4.20
CA ARG A 38 -1.29 -11.90 -5.10
C ARG A 38 -1.53 -11.48 -6.55
N GLN A 39 -0.95 -10.36 -6.97
CA GLN A 39 -1.03 -9.84 -8.33
C GLN A 39 0.34 -9.35 -8.80
N PHE A 40 0.66 -9.58 -10.06
CA PHE A 40 1.82 -8.94 -10.67
C PHE A 40 1.57 -7.44 -10.82
N PRO A 41 2.58 -6.59 -10.53
CA PRO A 41 2.48 -5.16 -10.78
C PRO A 41 2.53 -4.83 -12.26
N LEU A 42 1.96 -3.68 -12.60
CA LEU A 42 2.21 -2.99 -13.85
C LEU A 42 3.43 -2.08 -13.66
N TYR A 43 4.41 -2.20 -14.56
CA TYR A 43 5.51 -1.24 -14.63
C TYR A 43 5.04 0.05 -15.29
N ILE A 44 5.49 1.18 -14.75
CA ILE A 44 5.22 2.50 -15.29
C ILE A 44 6.52 3.01 -15.89
N LEU A 45 6.47 3.33 -17.18
CA LEU A 45 7.60 3.80 -17.95
C LEU A 45 7.53 5.31 -18.16
N ASN A 46 8.67 6.00 -18.19
CA ASN A 46 8.75 7.37 -18.66
C ASN A 46 8.81 7.43 -20.20
N LYS A 47 8.88 8.65 -20.77
CA LYS A 47 9.05 8.87 -22.22
C LYS A 47 10.32 8.23 -22.81
N LYS A 48 11.35 7.98 -21.98
CA LYS A 48 12.60 7.32 -22.34
C LYS A 48 12.54 5.78 -22.19
N LYS A 49 11.35 5.21 -21.93
CA LYS A 49 11.13 3.78 -21.67
C LYS A 49 11.83 3.23 -20.42
N GLU A 50 12.21 4.09 -19.47
CA GLU A 50 12.78 3.67 -18.20
C GLU A 50 11.67 3.42 -17.17
N VAL A 51 11.83 2.38 -16.34
CA VAL A 51 10.89 2.08 -15.25
C VAL A 51 11.01 3.13 -14.15
N ILE A 52 9.98 3.95 -13.98
CA ILE A 52 9.92 5.00 -12.96
C ILE A 52 9.12 4.58 -11.72
N GLY A 53 8.31 3.53 -11.85
CA GLY A 53 7.49 3.02 -10.77
C GLY A 53 6.77 1.74 -11.12
N VAL A 54 6.09 1.20 -10.11
CA VAL A 54 5.23 0.03 -10.24
C VAL A 54 3.89 0.30 -9.57
N LYS A 55 2.83 -0.26 -10.15
CA LYS A 55 1.46 -0.03 -9.70
C LYS A 55 0.65 -1.32 -9.71
N THR A 56 -0.16 -1.51 -8.67
CA THR A 56 -1.15 -2.60 -8.61
C THR A 56 -2.48 -2.05 -8.14
N THR A 57 -3.58 -2.54 -8.70
CA THR A 57 -4.94 -2.12 -8.33
C THR A 57 -5.75 -3.31 -7.86
N LEU A 58 -6.14 -3.31 -6.59
CA LEU A 58 -6.92 -4.36 -5.97
C LEU A 58 -8.40 -4.02 -5.97
N ARG A 59 -9.22 -5.00 -6.32
CA ARG A 59 -10.69 -4.93 -6.32
C ARG A 59 -11.26 -6.24 -5.78
N LYS A 60 -12.54 -6.23 -5.39
CA LYS A 60 -13.30 -7.42 -4.98
C LYS A 60 -12.53 -8.28 -3.95
N ILE A 61 -12.37 -9.57 -4.21
CA ILE A 61 -11.77 -10.53 -3.28
C ILE A 61 -10.32 -10.20 -2.92
N ASN A 62 -9.52 -9.69 -3.86
CA ASN A 62 -8.12 -9.34 -3.59
C ASN A 62 -8.01 -8.10 -2.70
N LEU A 63 -8.93 -7.15 -2.85
CA LEU A 63 -9.05 -6.01 -1.94
C LEU A 63 -9.37 -6.49 -0.52
N ASN A 64 -10.37 -7.37 -0.37
CA ASN A 64 -10.76 -7.87 0.95
C ASN A 64 -9.63 -8.67 1.63
N LYS A 65 -8.95 -9.54 0.87
CA LYS A 65 -7.78 -10.29 1.35
C LYS A 65 -6.64 -9.36 1.79
N PHE A 66 -6.36 -8.31 1.00
CA PHE A 66 -5.34 -7.33 1.36
C PHE A 66 -5.70 -6.55 2.62
N LEU A 67 -6.95 -6.07 2.74
CA LEU A 67 -7.42 -5.35 3.93
C LEU A 67 -7.34 -6.20 5.19
N TYR A 68 -7.74 -7.47 5.12
CA TYR A 68 -7.63 -8.41 6.23
C TYR A 68 -6.18 -8.50 6.71
N LYS A 69 -5.25 -8.75 5.78
CA LYS A 69 -3.84 -8.84 6.13
C LYS A 69 -3.34 -7.52 6.72
N LEU A 70 -3.61 -6.39 6.04
CA LEU A 70 -3.20 -5.05 6.46
C LEU A 70 -3.62 -4.78 7.90
N LYS A 71 -4.88 -5.06 8.25
CA LYS A 71 -5.39 -4.91 9.60
C LYS A 71 -4.70 -5.85 10.59
N LYS A 72 -4.66 -7.14 10.28
CA LYS A 72 -4.24 -8.18 11.23
C LYS A 72 -2.74 -8.14 11.56
N PHE A 73 -1.90 -7.72 10.62
CA PHE A 73 -0.46 -7.92 10.76
C PHE A 73 0.36 -6.65 10.60
N THR A 74 -0.12 -5.67 9.83
CA THR A 74 0.61 -4.42 9.59
C THR A 74 0.16 -3.34 10.58
N LEU A 75 -1.14 -3.03 10.62
CA LEU A 75 -1.67 -1.98 11.48
C LEU A 75 -1.48 -2.30 12.96
N ILE A 76 -1.69 -3.56 13.38
CA ILE A 76 -1.44 -3.97 14.77
C ILE A 76 0.03 -3.72 15.19
N LYS A 77 1.01 -4.09 14.34
CA LYS A 77 2.43 -3.84 14.63
C LYS A 77 2.75 -2.34 14.69
N LEU A 78 2.15 -1.54 13.80
CA LEU A 78 2.28 -0.08 13.79
C LEU A 78 1.80 0.56 15.09
N TYR A 79 0.73 0.06 15.70
CA TYR A 79 0.18 0.63 16.94
C TYR A 79 0.98 0.25 18.20
N ASN A 80 1.60 -0.93 18.21
CA ASN A 80 2.42 -1.37 19.34
C ASN A 80 3.76 -0.63 19.42
N THR A 81 4.26 -0.10 18.29
CA THR A 81 5.38 0.85 18.27
C THR A 81 4.86 2.23 18.61
N SER A 82 4.59 2.43 19.90
CA SER A 82 4.00 3.61 20.52
C SER A 82 4.86 4.87 20.35
N ILE A 83 4.81 5.52 19.19
CA ILE A 83 4.98 6.97 19.00
C ILE A 83 4.35 7.26 17.64
N PHE A 84 3.23 7.97 17.65
CA PHE A 84 2.50 8.39 16.46
C PHE A 84 3.41 9.16 15.48
N TYR A 85 3.88 8.49 14.43
CA TYR A 85 4.32 9.20 13.24
C TYR A 85 3.07 9.75 12.54
N LYS A 86 2.77 11.03 12.77
CA LYS A 86 1.78 11.85 12.04
C LYS A 86 1.92 11.79 10.49
N ASN A 87 2.95 11.12 9.97
CA ASN A 87 3.35 11.13 8.56
C ASN A 87 3.12 9.78 7.84
N ILE A 88 2.52 8.77 8.48
CA ILE A 88 2.31 7.45 7.84
C ILE A 88 1.04 7.45 6.99
N TYR A 89 0.06 8.28 7.29
CA TYR A 89 -1.15 8.38 6.49
C TYR A 89 -1.63 9.83 6.33
N ASN A 90 -2.38 10.09 5.27
CA ASN A 90 -3.06 11.37 5.05
C ASN A 90 -4.36 11.19 4.26
N PHE A 91 -5.17 12.25 4.21
CA PHE A 91 -6.37 12.30 3.38
C PHE A 91 -6.16 13.21 2.18
N ASP A 92 -6.67 12.80 1.02
CA ASP A 92 -6.80 13.72 -0.12
C ASP A 92 -8.11 14.53 -0.04
N LYS A 93 -8.28 15.48 -0.96
CA LYS A 93 -9.47 16.35 -1.06
C LYS A 93 -10.80 15.57 -1.17
N ASN A 94 -10.76 14.29 -1.56
CA ASN A 94 -11.93 13.42 -1.70
C ASN A 94 -12.12 12.46 -0.51
N PHE A 95 -11.36 12.67 0.58
CA PHE A 95 -11.31 11.81 1.76
C PHE A 95 -10.87 10.38 1.45
N ASN A 96 -10.05 10.18 0.41
CA ASN A 96 -9.33 8.92 0.23
C ASN A 96 -8.15 8.87 1.19
N LEU A 97 -7.96 7.71 1.82
CA LEU A 97 -6.85 7.47 2.73
C LEU A 97 -5.61 7.06 1.93
N ASN A 98 -4.51 7.79 2.08
CA ASN A 98 -3.20 7.38 1.60
C ASN A 98 -2.36 6.93 2.79
N ILE A 99 -1.65 5.81 2.64
CA ILE A 99 -0.77 5.22 3.66
C ILE A 99 0.59 5.02 3.01
N ILE A 100 1.67 5.38 3.70
CA ILE A 100 3.05 5.20 3.26
C ILE A 100 3.72 4.19 4.19
N LEU A 101 4.11 3.05 3.64
CA LEU A 101 4.80 2.00 4.39
C LEU A 101 6.14 1.69 3.75
N THR A 102 7.13 1.26 4.55
CA THR A 102 8.35 0.65 4.00
C THR A 102 8.25 -0.85 4.11
N ASN A 103 8.84 -1.56 3.15
CA ASN A 103 8.90 -3.02 3.14
C ASN A 103 9.58 -3.61 4.39
N LYS A 104 10.59 -2.92 4.92
CA LYS A 104 11.31 -3.32 6.15
C LYS A 104 10.51 -3.15 7.42
N SER A 105 9.65 -2.13 7.47
CA SER A 105 8.92 -1.81 8.68
C SER A 105 7.63 -2.63 8.77
N TYR A 106 6.91 -2.85 7.66
CA TYR A 106 5.63 -3.56 7.73
C TYR A 106 5.22 -4.23 6.42
N PHE A 107 5.33 -5.57 6.34
CA PHE A 107 4.46 -6.44 5.53
C PHE A 107 4.56 -7.93 5.98
N PHE A 108 3.59 -8.73 5.55
CA PHE A 108 3.08 -9.99 6.14
C PHE A 108 4.06 -11.16 6.26
N GLU A 109 3.80 -12.00 7.28
CA GLU A 109 4.27 -13.35 7.68
C GLU A 109 5.46 -14.02 6.96
N TYR A 110 5.67 -13.76 5.68
CA TYR A 110 6.52 -14.49 4.76
C TYR A 110 7.75 -13.74 4.26
N PHE A 111 7.90 -12.45 4.58
CA PHE A 111 9.17 -11.78 4.34
C PHE A 111 10.14 -12.11 5.46
N ASN A 112 10.84 -13.23 5.33
CA ASN A 112 12.12 -13.36 6.00
C ASN A 112 12.98 -12.17 5.53
N TYR A 113 13.45 -11.38 6.50
CA TYR A 113 14.22 -10.16 6.27
C TYR A 113 15.44 -10.39 5.35
N SER A 114 15.91 -11.64 5.27
CA SER A 114 16.99 -12.11 4.41
C SER A 114 16.67 -12.19 2.91
N ILE A 115 15.40 -12.14 2.50
CA ILE A 115 15.00 -12.29 1.08
C ILE A 115 15.02 -10.95 0.33
N ILE A 116 14.95 -9.81 1.02
CA ILE A 116 14.92 -8.50 0.37
C ILE A 116 16.17 -7.69 0.70
N ASN A 117 16.97 -7.43 -0.32
CA ASN A 117 18.21 -6.66 -0.19
C ASN A 117 17.98 -5.14 -0.17
N TYR A 118 16.82 -4.68 -0.65
CA TYR A 118 16.55 -3.27 -0.88
C TYR A 118 15.41 -2.70 -0.03
N ILE A 119 15.47 -1.39 0.26
CA ILE A 119 14.39 -0.66 0.92
C ILE A 119 13.56 0.07 -0.14
N TYR A 120 12.24 -0.09 -0.09
CA TYR A 120 11.30 0.66 -0.93
C TYR A 120 10.06 1.08 -0.15
N LYS A 121 9.44 2.16 -0.64
CA LYS A 121 8.25 2.79 -0.06
C LYS A 121 7.00 2.42 -0.86
N PHE A 122 6.07 1.75 -0.20
CA PHE A 122 4.73 1.48 -0.69
C PHE A 122 3.80 2.66 -0.37
N ASN A 123 3.29 3.31 -1.41
CA ASN A 123 2.20 4.28 -1.30
C ASN A 123 0.88 3.55 -1.57
N ILE A 124 0.05 3.39 -0.55
CA ILE A 124 -1.20 2.63 -0.60
C ILE A 124 -2.35 3.62 -0.50
N LYS A 125 -3.16 3.72 -1.55
CA LYS A 125 -4.32 4.60 -1.63
C LYS A 125 -5.61 3.80 -1.60
N LEU A 126 -6.40 4.00 -0.55
CA LEU A 126 -7.74 3.45 -0.38
C LEU A 126 -8.75 4.40 -1.03
N ILE A 127 -9.35 3.97 -2.13
CA ILE A 127 -10.30 4.78 -2.89
C ILE A 127 -11.71 4.38 -2.51
N PHE A 128 -12.41 5.29 -1.85
CA PHE A 128 -13.80 5.12 -1.45
C PHE A 128 -14.75 5.32 -2.63
N ASN A 129 -15.95 4.78 -2.52
CA ASN A 129 -17.00 5.07 -3.48
C ASN A 129 -17.36 6.56 -3.42
N LYS A 130 -17.37 7.22 -4.58
CA LYS A 130 -17.60 8.68 -4.70
C LYS A 130 -19.00 9.10 -4.26
N TYR A 131 -19.97 8.19 -4.30
CA TYR A 131 -21.37 8.46 -3.92
C TYR A 131 -21.63 8.33 -2.42
N ILE A 132 -20.59 8.05 -1.61
CA ILE A 132 -20.71 7.90 -0.17
C ILE A 132 -20.27 9.19 0.51
N SER A 133 -21.02 9.61 1.54
CA SER A 133 -20.70 10.81 2.32
C SER A 133 -19.37 10.68 3.07
N ASN A 134 -18.70 11.80 3.31
CA ASN A 134 -17.38 11.80 3.96
C ASN A 134 -17.46 11.27 5.41
N ILE A 135 -18.58 11.48 6.11
CA ILE A 135 -18.82 10.95 7.45
C ILE A 135 -18.78 9.42 7.46
N ILE A 136 -19.42 8.77 6.49
CA ILE A 136 -19.41 7.30 6.38
C ILE A 136 -18.00 6.79 6.08
N LYS A 137 -17.24 7.49 5.22
CA LYS A 137 -15.84 7.15 4.93
C LYS A 137 -14.99 7.20 6.20
N ILE A 138 -15.08 8.30 6.97
CA ILE A 138 -14.34 8.49 8.22
C ILE A 138 -14.71 7.41 9.24
N ASN A 139 -16.01 7.13 9.44
CA ASN A 139 -16.47 6.08 10.35
C ASN A 139 -15.94 4.70 9.94
N TYR A 140 -15.85 4.41 8.65
CA TYR A 140 -15.23 3.18 8.17
C TYR A 140 -13.74 3.11 8.54
N ILE A 141 -13.01 4.21 8.38
CA ILE A 141 -11.57 4.26 8.70
C ILE A 141 -11.32 4.09 10.20
N LEU A 142 -12.04 4.84 11.03
CA LEU A 142 -11.95 4.77 12.48
C LEU A 142 -12.37 3.38 13.00
N ASN A 143 -13.57 2.92 12.63
CA ASN A 143 -14.17 1.77 13.31
C ASN A 143 -13.85 0.43 12.64
N LYS A 144 -13.66 0.40 11.31
CA LYS A 144 -13.36 -0.86 10.60
C LYS A 144 -11.88 -1.07 10.39
N LEU A 145 -11.15 -0.04 9.97
CA LEU A 145 -9.69 -0.12 9.77
C LEU A 145 -8.91 0.13 11.07
N ASN A 146 -9.55 0.65 12.11
CA ASN A 146 -8.96 0.93 13.42
C ASN A 146 -7.82 1.96 13.38
N PHE A 147 -7.90 2.92 12.44
CA PHE A 147 -7.00 4.07 12.45
C PHE A 147 -7.40 5.01 13.58
N LYS A 148 -6.46 5.37 14.44
CA LYS A 148 -6.59 6.51 15.36
C LYS A 148 -6.25 7.78 14.59
N LEU A 149 -7.23 8.67 14.41
CA LEU A 149 -7.07 10.00 13.82
C LEU A 149 -6.48 10.98 14.84
#